data_AF-A0A968MRN8-F1
#
_entry.id   AF-A0A968MRN8-F1
#
_cell.length_a   1.000
_cell.length_b   1.000
_cell.length_c   1.000
_cell.angle_alpha   90.00
_cell.angle_beta   90.00
_cell.angle_gamma   90.00
#
_symmetry.space_group_name_H-M   'P 1'
#
loop_
_entity.id
_entity.type
_entity.pdbx_description
1 polymer ?
#
loop_
_entity_poly.entity_id
_entity_poly.type
_entity_poly.pdbx_seq_one_letter_code
_entity_poly.pdbx_strand_id
1 'polypeptide(L)'
;MSKPNVKLRALAKKHRETKCEILDRTKVLTQSFNLSPEEQSRVAFEMPGPIDRSLQKYHDIVDMDERYIQLNRRMRNLFLEGSVIILKMLKKHRIYIPRHKWKKNIQSPHDHFPEIEQFMESLNGYRHLIIHGTQVPRNINLSHYLVKHPKVRRTVNVWFSDLSTEAISTKNTA
;
A
#
# COMPACT_ATOMS: atom_id res chain seq x y z
N MET A 1 -13.58 12.36 20.63
CA MET A 1 -12.71 11.94 19.52
C MET A 1 -12.53 10.42 19.56
N SER A 2 -12.74 9.70 18.47
CA SER A 2 -12.50 8.25 18.43
C SER A 2 -11.01 7.93 18.62
N LYS A 3 -10.69 6.83 19.31
CA LYS A 3 -9.29 6.41 19.52
C LYS A 3 -8.63 6.16 18.15
N PRO A 4 -7.37 6.58 17.90
CA PRO A 4 -6.69 6.41 16.61
C PRO A 4 -6.81 5.00 16.01
N ASN A 5 -6.74 3.97 16.85
CA ASN A 5 -6.87 2.57 16.44
C ASN A 5 -8.24 2.24 15.83
N VAL A 6 -9.34 2.84 16.33
CA VAL A 6 -10.69 2.60 15.80
C VAL A 6 -10.80 3.19 14.39
N LYS A 7 -10.28 4.41 14.19
CA LYS A 7 -10.27 5.06 12.89
C LYS A 7 -9.39 4.30 11.88
N LEU A 8 -8.20 3.87 12.29
CA LEU A 8 -7.29 3.09 11.44
C LEU A 8 -7.89 1.75 11.04
N ARG A 9 -8.56 1.04 11.95
CA ARG A 9 -9.28 -0.21 11.64
C ARG A 9 -10.36 -0.01 10.59
N ALA A 10 -11.17 1.04 10.74
CA ALA A 10 -12.22 1.36 9.78
C ALA A 10 -11.66 1.71 8.39
N LEU A 11 -10.56 2.48 8.34
CA LEU A 11 -9.87 2.80 7.09
C LEU A 11 -9.27 1.55 6.44
N ALA A 12 -8.64 0.68 7.23
CA ALA A 12 -8.01 -0.53 6.74
C ALA A 12 -9.04 -1.52 6.18
N LYS A 13 -10.22 -1.64 6.82
CA LYS A 13 -11.35 -2.41 6.30
C LYS A 13 -11.80 -1.89 4.93
N LYS A 14 -12.06 -0.58 4.80
CA LYS A 14 -12.43 0.04 3.52
C LYS A 14 -11.35 -0.14 2.46
N HIS A 15 -10.08 -0.08 2.85
CA HIS A 15 -8.95 -0.28 1.95
C HIS A 15 -8.94 -1.71 1.40
N ARG A 16 -9.18 -2.72 2.24
CA ARG A 16 -9.31 -4.12 1.79
C ARG A 16 -10.49 -4.31 0.85
N GLU A 17 -11.66 -3.78 1.20
CA GLU A 17 -12.85 -3.83 0.33
C GLU A 17 -12.54 -3.25 -1.05
N THR A 18 -11.90 -2.08 -1.08
CA THR A 18 -11.51 -1.41 -2.33
C THR A 18 -10.48 -2.24 -3.11
N LYS A 19 -9.51 -2.86 -2.42
CA LYS A 19 -8.52 -3.75 -3.05
C LYS A 19 -9.19 -4.99 -3.68
N CYS A 20 -10.16 -5.60 -3.00
CA CYS A 20 -10.94 -6.71 -3.57
C CYS A 20 -11.70 -6.27 -4.82
N GLU A 21 -12.36 -5.10 -4.79
CA GLU A 21 -13.04 -4.55 -5.96
C GLU A 21 -12.08 -4.27 -7.13
N ILE A 22 -10.86 -3.81 -6.85
CA ILE A 22 -9.80 -3.63 -7.86
C ILE A 22 -9.44 -4.98 -8.48
N LEU A 23 -9.18 -6.00 -7.66
CA LEU A 23 -8.81 -7.34 -8.14
C LEU A 23 -9.93 -7.97 -9.00
N ASP A 24 -11.18 -7.85 -8.56
CA ASP A 24 -12.34 -8.32 -9.33
C ASP A 24 -12.47 -7.55 -10.65
N ARG A 25 -12.27 -6.23 -10.64
CA ARG A 25 -12.30 -5.41 -11.86
C ARG A 25 -11.17 -5.78 -12.80
N THR A 26 -9.95 -5.98 -12.30
CA THR A 26 -8.81 -6.46 -13.08
C THR A 26 -9.14 -7.79 -13.75
N LYS A 27 -9.70 -8.76 -13.02
CA LYS A 27 -10.11 -10.05 -13.59
C LYS A 27 -11.12 -9.89 -14.73
N VAL A 28 -12.14 -9.06 -14.54
CA VAL A 28 -13.15 -8.78 -15.59
C VAL A 28 -12.50 -8.14 -16.81
N LEU A 29 -11.64 -7.13 -16.61
CA LEU A 29 -10.91 -6.49 -17.69
C LEU A 29 -10.07 -7.54 -18.42
N THR A 30 -9.18 -8.26 -17.74
CA THR A 30 -8.35 -9.31 -18.34
C THR A 30 -9.15 -10.36 -19.12
N GLN A 31 -10.32 -10.79 -18.64
CA GLN A 31 -11.19 -11.76 -19.33
C GLN A 31 -11.90 -11.19 -20.56
N SER A 32 -12.21 -9.90 -20.57
CA SER A 32 -12.84 -9.24 -21.72
C SER A 32 -11.89 -9.03 -22.90
N PHE A 33 -10.60 -9.32 -22.74
CA PHE A 33 -9.60 -9.22 -23.79
C PHE A 33 -9.05 -10.60 -24.14
N ASN A 34 -8.87 -10.84 -25.44
CA ASN A 34 -8.24 -12.04 -25.99
C ASN A 34 -6.72 -12.06 -25.72
N LEU A 35 -6.32 -11.86 -24.46
CA LEU A 35 -4.95 -12.01 -24.00
C LEU A 35 -4.57 -13.49 -24.06
N SER A 36 -3.41 -13.77 -24.63
CA SER A 36 -2.81 -15.10 -24.61
C SER A 36 -2.53 -15.54 -23.16
N PRO A 37 -2.45 -16.85 -22.88
CA PRO A 37 -2.10 -17.35 -21.54
C PRO A 37 -0.80 -16.76 -20.98
N GLU A 38 0.17 -16.45 -21.84
CA GLU A 38 1.43 -15.81 -21.45
C GLU A 38 1.24 -14.36 -20.98
N GLU A 39 0.43 -13.58 -21.71
CA GLU A 39 0.07 -12.20 -21.31
C GLU A 39 -0.75 -12.18 -20.01
N GLN A 40 -1.69 -13.11 -19.84
CA GLN A 40 -2.47 -13.25 -18.60
C GLN A 40 -1.58 -13.55 -17.39
N SER A 41 -0.58 -14.42 -17.56
CA SER A 41 0.42 -14.69 -16.51
C SER A 41 1.18 -13.43 -16.13
N ARG A 42 1.64 -12.62 -17.09
CA ARG A 42 2.40 -11.40 -16.82
C ARG A 42 1.56 -10.33 -16.09
N VAL A 43 0.27 -10.20 -16.41
CA VAL A 43 -0.66 -9.31 -15.70
C VAL A 43 -0.85 -9.73 -14.23
N ALA A 44 -0.96 -11.03 -13.97
CA ALA A 44 -1.24 -11.55 -12.62
C ALA A 44 -0.12 -11.32 -11.60
N PHE A 45 1.12 -11.10 -12.06
CA PHE A 45 2.29 -10.94 -11.19
C PHE A 45 2.72 -9.47 -10.98
N GLU A 46 2.02 -8.49 -11.56
CA GLU A 46 2.36 -7.05 -11.46
C GLU A 46 3.85 -6.75 -11.70
N MET A 47 4.55 -7.57 -12.52
CA MET A 47 6.01 -7.51 -12.59
C MET A 47 6.46 -6.21 -13.28
N PRO A 48 7.27 -5.36 -12.62
CA PRO A 48 7.83 -4.17 -13.25
C PRO A 48 8.97 -4.58 -14.18
N GLY A 49 8.65 -4.85 -15.44
CA GLY A 49 9.61 -5.03 -16.53
C GLY A 49 9.73 -3.79 -17.42
N PRO A 50 10.78 -3.66 -18.25
CA PRO A 50 10.84 -2.61 -19.26
C PRO A 50 9.60 -2.72 -20.13
N ILE A 51 8.91 -1.59 -20.36
CA ILE A 51 7.63 -1.44 -21.09
C ILE A 51 7.41 -2.63 -22.02
N ASP A 52 6.72 -3.63 -21.50
CA ASP A 52 6.52 -4.86 -22.24
C ASP A 52 5.46 -4.50 -23.29
N ARG A 53 5.87 -4.33 -24.55
CA ARG A 53 4.95 -3.95 -25.63
C ARG A 53 3.76 -4.92 -25.73
N SER A 54 3.90 -6.15 -25.20
CA SER A 54 2.82 -7.12 -25.07
C SER A 54 1.73 -6.72 -24.06
N LEU A 55 2.08 -5.96 -23.01
CA LEU A 55 1.17 -5.45 -21.99
C LEU A 55 0.64 -4.04 -22.26
N GLN A 56 1.12 -3.35 -23.31
CA GLN A 56 0.65 -2.01 -23.66
C GLN A 56 -0.87 -1.96 -23.82
N LYS A 57 -1.46 -2.97 -24.47
CA LYS A 57 -2.92 -3.08 -24.60
C LYS A 57 -3.61 -3.12 -23.24
N TYR A 58 -3.09 -3.90 -22.30
CA TYR A 58 -3.63 -3.99 -20.95
C TYR A 58 -3.52 -2.64 -20.22
N HIS A 59 -2.37 -1.97 -20.28
CA HIS A 59 -2.18 -0.65 -19.67
C HIS A 59 -3.10 0.42 -20.25
N ASP A 60 -3.19 0.52 -21.58
CA ASP A 60 -4.06 1.47 -22.27
C ASP A 60 -5.53 1.31 -21.82
N ILE A 61 -5.98 0.07 -21.65
CA ILE A 61 -7.35 -0.24 -21.21
C ILE A 61 -7.57 0.12 -19.75
N VAL A 62 -6.63 -0.26 -18.88
CA VAL A 62 -6.68 0.06 -17.45
C VAL A 62 -6.70 1.57 -17.23
N ASP A 63 -5.95 2.31 -18.04
CA ASP A 63 -5.89 3.76 -18.04
C ASP A 63 -7.12 4.44 -18.65
N MET A 64 -7.93 3.69 -19.42
CA MET A 64 -9.23 4.15 -19.94
C MET A 64 -10.43 3.71 -19.09
N ASP A 65 -10.26 2.76 -18.16
CA ASP A 65 -11.34 2.29 -17.29
C ASP A 65 -11.59 3.26 -16.13
N GLU A 66 -12.57 4.14 -16.29
CA GLU A 66 -12.91 5.15 -15.27
C GLU A 66 -13.17 4.55 -13.88
N ARG A 67 -13.81 3.37 -13.83
CA ARG A 67 -14.10 2.70 -12.55
C ARG A 67 -12.83 2.23 -11.87
N TYR A 68 -11.92 1.58 -12.59
CA TYR A 68 -10.61 1.16 -12.07
C TYR A 68 -9.79 2.36 -11.58
N ILE A 69 -9.77 3.45 -12.35
CA ILE A 69 -9.09 4.69 -11.97
C ILE A 69 -9.68 5.27 -10.68
N GLN A 70 -11.01 5.32 -10.56
CA GLN A 70 -11.69 5.79 -9.36
C GLN A 70 -11.40 4.91 -8.14
N LEU A 71 -11.39 3.58 -8.32
CA LEU A 71 -11.06 2.63 -7.25
C LEU A 71 -9.61 2.80 -6.78
N ASN A 72 -8.66 2.96 -7.70
CA ASN A 72 -7.26 3.21 -7.35
C ASN A 72 -7.07 4.55 -6.62
N ARG A 73 -7.71 5.62 -7.10
CA ARG A 73 -7.73 6.92 -6.40
C ARG A 73 -8.29 6.76 -4.99
N ARG A 74 -9.39 6.02 -4.83
CA ARG A 74 -9.99 5.75 -3.51
C ARG A 74 -9.05 4.97 -2.60
N MET A 75 -8.40 3.91 -3.09
CA MET A 75 -7.43 3.13 -2.33
C MET A 75 -6.27 4.00 -1.86
N ARG A 76 -5.70 4.82 -2.75
CA ARG A 76 -4.64 5.79 -2.44
C ARG A 76 -5.07 6.79 -1.37
N ASN A 77 -6.29 7.31 -1.46
CA ASN A 77 -6.83 8.25 -0.47
C ASN A 77 -6.99 7.61 0.90
N LEU A 78 -7.52 6.38 0.96
CA LEU A 78 -7.65 5.62 2.22
C LEU A 78 -6.29 5.36 2.86
N PHE A 79 -5.28 5.02 2.05
CA PHE A 79 -3.92 4.83 2.53
C PHE A 79 -3.33 6.13 3.10
N LEU A 80 -3.47 7.25 2.38
CA LEU A 80 -3.02 8.57 2.83
C LEU A 80 -3.70 9.01 4.14
N GLU A 81 -5.01 8.80 4.25
CA GLU A 81 -5.74 9.11 5.48
C GLU A 81 -5.20 8.36 6.69
N GLY A 82 -4.93 7.05 6.54
CA GLY A 82 -4.34 6.24 7.59
C GLY A 82 -2.91 6.69 7.93
N SER A 83 -2.11 6.94 6.90
CA SER A 83 -0.74 7.44 7.01
C SER A 83 -0.66 8.76 7.77
N VAL A 84 -1.55 9.71 7.49
CA VAL A 84 -1.61 11.00 8.19
C VAL A 84 -1.90 10.84 9.68
N ILE A 85 -2.71 9.85 10.08
CA ILE A 85 -2.95 9.55 11.51
C ILE A 85 -1.66 9.10 12.19
N ILE A 86 -0.90 8.21 11.55
CA ILE A 86 0.40 7.74 12.04
C ILE A 86 1.38 8.92 12.16
N LEU A 87 1.50 9.74 11.12
CA LEU A 87 2.40 10.90 11.11
C LEU A 87 2.05 11.90 12.22
N LYS A 88 0.76 12.20 12.43
CA LYS A 88 0.30 13.06 13.54
C LYS A 88 0.66 12.49 14.90
N MET A 89 0.60 11.17 15.05
CA MET A 89 1.02 10.50 16.29
C MET A 89 2.53 10.60 16.54
N LEU A 90 3.36 10.35 15.52
CA LEU A 90 4.81 10.50 15.64
C LEU A 90 5.17 11.93 16.08
N LYS A 91 4.57 12.94 15.44
CA LYS A 91 4.74 14.36 15.79
C LYS A 91 4.32 14.65 17.22
N LYS A 92 3.13 14.19 17.63
CA LYS A 92 2.61 14.38 19.00
C LYS A 92 3.54 13.80 20.05
N HIS A 93 4.12 12.63 19.77
CA HIS A 93 5.04 11.93 20.67
C HIS A 93 6.50 12.37 20.51
N ARG A 94 6.78 13.41 19.71
CA ARG A 94 8.13 13.93 19.44
C ARG A 94 9.12 12.84 18.97
N ILE A 95 8.62 11.90 18.17
CA ILE A 95 9.44 10.84 17.58
C ILE A 95 10.05 11.39 16.30
N TYR A 96 11.35 11.64 16.33
CA TYR A 96 12.11 12.16 15.20
C TYR A 96 12.89 11.02 14.54
N ILE A 97 12.62 10.80 13.25
CA ILE A 97 13.34 9.82 12.46
C ILE A 97 14.37 10.58 11.61
N PRO A 98 15.69 10.31 11.77
CA PRO A 98 16.74 10.93 10.98
C PRO A 98 16.47 10.81 9.47
N ARG A 99 16.87 11.83 8.71
CA ARG A 99 16.70 11.94 7.24
C ARG A 99 15.26 12.10 6.74
N HIS A 100 14.23 11.82 7.55
CA HIS A 100 12.84 12.18 7.24
C HIS A 100 12.47 13.54 7.84
N LYS A 101 12.87 14.62 7.15
CA LYS A 101 12.44 15.99 7.49
C LYS A 101 11.04 16.22 6.96
N TRP A 102 10.04 15.77 7.70
CA TRP A 102 8.66 16.21 7.48
C TRP A 102 8.62 17.73 7.63
N LYS A 103 8.43 18.46 6.53
CA LYS A 103 8.11 19.89 6.60
C LYS A 103 6.94 20.03 7.58
N LYS A 104 7.01 21.03 8.47
CA LYS A 104 6.18 21.12 9.68
C LYS A 104 4.66 21.02 9.43
N ASN A 105 4.20 21.20 8.19
CA ASN A 105 2.89 20.81 7.70
C ASN A 105 3.04 20.17 6.31
N ILE A 106 2.65 18.91 6.14
CA ILE A 106 2.30 18.39 4.82
C ILE A 106 0.97 19.06 4.47
N GLN A 107 1.02 20.23 3.83
CA GLN A 107 -0.21 20.95 3.44
C GLN A 107 -0.99 20.14 2.41
N SER A 108 -0.29 19.35 1.59
CA SER A 108 -0.87 18.48 0.56
C SER A 108 -0.27 17.07 0.63
N PRO A 109 -0.91 16.12 1.34
CA PRO A 109 -0.42 14.73 1.42
C PRO A 109 -0.40 14.00 0.09
N HIS A 110 -1.20 14.43 -0.87
CA HIS A 110 -1.25 13.84 -2.21
C HIS A 110 0.04 14.14 -3.01
N ASP A 111 0.60 15.34 -2.85
CA ASP A 111 1.81 15.80 -3.56
C ASP A 111 3.09 15.09 -3.08
N HIS A 112 3.02 14.49 -1.89
CA HIS A 112 4.13 13.78 -1.25
C HIS A 112 3.82 12.29 -1.05
N PHE A 113 2.93 11.74 -1.89
CA PHE A 113 2.50 10.35 -1.75
C PHE A 113 3.67 9.35 -1.82
N PRO A 114 4.59 9.40 -2.80
CA PRO A 114 5.70 8.44 -2.88
C PRO A 114 6.56 8.43 -1.61
N GLU A 115 6.85 9.61 -1.04
CA GLU A 115 7.65 9.73 0.18
C GLU A 115 6.89 9.22 1.41
N ILE A 116 5.57 9.45 1.47
CA ILE A 116 4.71 8.92 2.53
C ILE A 116 4.64 7.39 2.44
N GLU A 117 4.42 6.84 1.26
CA GLU A 117 4.36 5.41 1.01
C GLU A 117 5.67 4.73 1.41
N GLN A 118 6.81 5.20 0.89
CA GLN A 118 8.14 4.67 1.24
C GLN A 118 8.40 4.72 2.75
N PHE A 119 8.03 5.82 3.41
CA PHE A 119 8.19 5.93 4.85
C PHE A 119 7.30 4.96 5.62
N MET A 120 6.05 4.79 5.20
CA MET A 120 5.10 3.88 5.83
C MET A 120 5.55 2.42 5.67
N GLU A 121 6.00 2.01 4.49
CA GLU A 121 6.61 0.71 4.29
C GLU A 121 7.83 0.50 5.20
N SER A 122 8.68 1.52 5.32
CA SER A 122 9.84 1.48 6.20
C SER A 122 9.48 1.36 7.69
N LEU A 123 8.30 1.86 8.10
CA LEU A 123 7.75 1.68 9.46
C LEU A 123 7.14 0.31 9.70
N ASN A 124 6.57 -0.32 8.67
CA ASN A 124 6.01 -1.69 8.75
C ASN A 124 7.12 -2.73 8.99
N GLY A 125 8.35 -2.43 8.57
CA GLY A 125 9.51 -3.31 8.67
C GLY A 125 9.78 -4.05 7.36
N TYR A 126 10.83 -4.87 7.34
CA TYR A 126 11.23 -5.61 6.14
C TYR A 126 10.15 -6.62 5.72
N ARG A 127 9.51 -6.39 4.57
CA ARG A 127 9.11 -7.48 3.67
C ARG A 127 10.10 -7.47 2.52
N HIS A 128 10.83 -8.57 2.36
CA HIS A 128 11.79 -8.70 1.28
C HIS A 128 11.05 -8.59 -0.06
N LEU A 129 11.38 -7.60 -0.88
CA LEU A 129 11.09 -7.66 -2.31
C LEU A 129 12.23 -8.43 -2.96
N ILE A 130 12.00 -9.70 -3.27
CA ILE A 130 12.87 -10.44 -4.19
C ILE A 130 12.46 -9.99 -5.59
N ILE A 131 13.19 -9.03 -6.14
CA ILE A 131 13.04 -8.63 -7.54
C ILE A 131 14.22 -9.27 -8.28
N HIS A 132 13.93 -10.22 -9.17
CA HIS A 132 14.89 -10.85 -10.09
C HIS A 132 16.17 -11.44 -9.46
N GLY A 133 16.08 -12.01 -8.25
CA GLY A 133 17.24 -12.64 -7.59
C GLY A 133 18.29 -11.65 -7.06
N THR A 134 18.09 -10.34 -7.23
CA THR A 134 18.99 -9.30 -6.74
C THR A 134 18.41 -8.68 -5.47
N GLN A 135 19.15 -8.73 -4.37
CA GLN A 135 18.80 -7.97 -3.17
C GLN A 135 18.98 -6.49 -3.45
N VAL A 136 17.88 -5.76 -3.70
CA VAL A 136 17.90 -4.30 -3.78
C VAL A 136 18.27 -3.74 -2.40
N PRO A 137 19.19 -2.76 -2.30
CA PRO A 137 19.65 -2.22 -1.03
C PRO A 137 18.48 -1.68 -0.21
N ARG A 138 18.34 -2.25 0.99
CA ARG A 138 17.30 -2.06 1.99
C ARG A 138 16.98 -0.60 2.31
N ASN A 139 15.69 -0.25 2.32
CA ASN A 139 15.18 0.85 3.15
C ASN A 139 15.52 0.58 4.64
N ILE A 140 15.86 1.64 5.38
CA ILE A 140 16.16 1.56 6.81
C ILE A 140 14.90 1.11 7.54
N ASN A 141 14.95 0.02 8.31
CA ASN A 141 13.80 -0.38 9.13
C ASN A 141 13.54 0.69 10.19
N LEU A 142 12.54 1.55 10.00
CA LEU A 142 12.24 2.67 10.90
C LEU A 142 11.46 2.24 12.15
N SER A 143 10.98 0.99 12.21
CA SER A 143 10.23 0.49 13.36
C SER A 143 11.05 0.52 14.66
N HIS A 144 12.39 0.49 14.57
CA HIS A 144 13.27 0.54 15.74
C HIS A 144 13.14 1.86 16.53
N TYR A 145 12.82 2.97 15.87
CA TYR A 145 12.57 4.25 16.55
C TYR A 145 11.30 4.23 17.40
N LEU A 146 10.42 3.24 17.22
CA LEU A 146 9.18 3.07 17.98
C LEU A 146 9.35 2.19 19.22
N VAL A 147 10.53 1.59 19.45
CA VAL A 147 10.77 0.67 20.59
C VAL A 147 10.50 1.36 21.92
N LYS A 148 10.92 2.62 22.08
CA LYS A 148 10.67 3.43 23.28
C LYS A 148 9.24 3.99 23.37
N HIS A 149 8.39 3.71 22.37
CA HIS A 149 7.04 4.25 22.24
C HIS A 149 6.00 3.14 21.97
N PRO A 150 5.76 2.23 22.92
CA PRO A 150 4.94 1.02 22.70
C PRO A 150 3.50 1.32 22.27
N LYS A 151 2.92 2.44 22.75
CA LYS A 151 1.58 2.89 22.32
C LYS A 151 1.54 3.26 20.84
N VAL A 152 2.57 3.96 20.35
CA VAL A 152 2.70 4.34 18.94
C VAL A 152 2.97 3.12 18.07
N ARG A 153 3.90 2.26 18.51
CA ARG A 153 4.20 0.99 17.84
C ARG A 153 2.94 0.13 17.68
N ARG A 154 2.12 -0.01 18.72
CA ARG A 154 0.86 -0.77 18.65
C ARG A 154 -0.09 -0.20 17.60
N THR A 155 -0.21 1.12 17.49
CA THR A 155 -1.08 1.75 16.50
C THR A 155 -0.57 1.56 15.07
N VAL A 156 0.74 1.71 14.87
CA VAL A 156 1.40 1.41 13.59
C VAL A 156 1.17 -0.05 13.18
N ASN A 157 1.37 -0.98 14.13
CA ASN A 157 1.12 -2.40 13.88
C ASN A 157 -0.34 -2.69 13.53
N VAL A 158 -1.31 -2.07 14.22
CA VAL A 158 -2.74 -2.22 13.90
C VAL A 158 -2.98 -1.82 12.45
N TRP A 159 -2.47 -0.65 12.03
CA TRP A 159 -2.64 -0.17 10.67
C TRP A 159 -2.14 -1.18 9.63
N PHE A 160 -0.89 -1.64 9.75
CA PHE A 160 -0.33 -2.55 8.75
C PHE A 160 -0.83 -3.99 8.83
N SER A 161 -1.07 -4.52 10.04
CA SER A 161 -1.68 -5.84 10.21
C SER A 161 -3.08 -5.89 9.60
N ASP A 162 -3.79 -4.75 9.63
CA ASP A 162 -5.10 -4.66 9.03
C ASP A 162 -5.07 -4.28 7.55
N LEU A 163 -3.91 -3.97 6.96
CA LEU A 163 -3.75 -3.76 5.51
C LEU A 163 -3.31 -5.03 4.78
N SER A 164 -2.58 -5.94 5.44
CA SER A 164 -2.07 -7.14 4.78
C SER A 164 -3.19 -8.11 4.40
N THR A 165 -3.16 -8.58 3.16
CA THR A 165 -4.11 -9.56 2.60
C THR A 165 -3.89 -10.99 3.09
N GLU A 166 -2.79 -11.26 3.82
CA GLU A 166 -2.43 -12.60 4.30
C GLU A 166 -3.34 -13.15 5.41
N ALA A 167 -4.31 -12.38 5.90
CA ALA A 167 -5.28 -12.88 6.88
C ALA A 167 -6.48 -13.65 6.27
N ILE A 168 -6.52 -13.87 4.95
CA ILE A 168 -7.62 -14.57 4.28
C ILE A 168 -7.08 -15.60 3.27
N SER A 169 -6.29 -16.59 3.70
CA SER A 169 -5.99 -17.77 2.86
C SER A 169 -5.40 -18.99 3.61
N THR A 170 -5.83 -19.27 4.85
CA THR A 170 -5.44 -20.54 5.53
C THR A 170 -6.58 -21.22 6.28
N LYS A 171 -7.84 -21.00 5.90
CA LYS A 171 -8.98 -21.69 6.53
C LYS A 171 -9.93 -22.47 5.63
N ASN A 172 -9.63 -22.61 4.33
CA ASN A 172 -10.40 -23.49 3.44
C ASN A 172 -9.47 -24.48 2.72
N THR A 173 -8.84 -25.35 3.51
CA THR A 173 -8.36 -26.68 3.07
C THR A 173 -8.18 -27.53 4.32
N ALA A 174 -9.31 -28.04 4.84
CA ALA A 174 -9.38 -29.18 5.72
C ALA A 174 -10.52 -30.06 5.22
#